data_AF-A0A538HPM6-F1
#
_entry.id   AF-A0A538HPM6-F1
#
_cell.length_a   1.000
_cell.length_b   1.000
_cell.length_c   1.000
_cell.angle_alpha   90.00
_cell.angle_beta   90.00
_cell.angle_gamma   90.00
#
_symmetry.space_group_name_H-M   'P 1'
#
loop_
_entity.id
_entity.type
_entity.pdbx_description
1 polymer ?
#
loop_
_entity_poly.entity_id
_entity_poly.type
_entity_poly.pdbx_seq_one_letter_code
_entity_poly.pdbx_strand_id
1 'polypeptide(L)'
;QVGQGAWPEFQLGENVSLYLLDPTNIGQEFRGPHTASIALRVADVEEARSELESRGVVFAGETFDTGVCHMAHFTDPDGNILMLHRRYAPADAA
;
A
#
# COMPACT_ATOMS: atom_id res chain seq x y z
N GLN A 1 8.48 -8.98 6.74
CA GLN A 1 8.59 -8.40 8.09
C GLN A 1 10.01 -8.61 8.59
N VAL A 2 10.68 -7.56 9.05
CA VAL A 2 12.09 -7.58 9.50
C VAL A 2 12.25 -7.38 11.02
N GLY A 3 11.18 -7.01 11.74
CA GLY A 3 11.14 -6.95 13.21
C GLY A 3 9.93 -7.70 13.81
N GLN A 4 10.11 -8.42 14.92
CA GLN A 4 9.04 -9.11 15.67
C GLN A 4 8.69 -8.34 16.96
N GLY A 5 7.41 -8.29 17.35
CA GLY A 5 6.94 -7.64 18.58
C GLY A 5 5.92 -6.52 18.33
N ALA A 6 5.81 -5.55 19.27
CA ALA A 6 4.87 -4.41 19.23
C ALA A 6 5.10 -3.40 18.08
N TRP A 7 6.03 -3.71 17.18
CA TRP A 7 6.71 -2.79 16.29
C TRP A 7 7.03 -3.45 14.94
N PRO A 8 6.01 -3.85 14.16
CA PRO A 8 6.23 -4.58 12.92
C PRO A 8 6.80 -3.65 11.83
N GLU A 9 7.97 -4.05 11.30
CA GLU A 9 8.66 -3.37 10.20
C GLU A 9 8.70 -4.25 8.94
N PHE A 10 8.57 -3.63 7.78
CA PHE A 10 8.58 -4.25 6.47
C PHE A 10 9.60 -3.56 5.57
N GLN A 11 10.54 -4.32 5.01
CA GLN A 11 11.44 -3.84 3.98
C GLN A 11 10.72 -3.84 2.62
N LEU A 12 10.70 -2.70 1.93
CA LEU A 12 10.11 -2.49 0.61
C LEU A 12 11.22 -2.15 -0.40
N GLY A 13 11.73 -3.15 -1.12
CA GLY A 13 12.91 -2.97 -1.98
C GLY A 13 14.18 -2.80 -1.14
N GLU A 14 15.19 -2.10 -1.66
CA GLU A 14 16.50 -1.98 -1.00
C GLU A 14 16.64 -0.79 -0.04
N ASN A 15 15.80 0.25 -0.21
CA ASN A 15 16.04 1.55 0.42
C ASN A 15 14.83 2.13 1.17
N VAL A 16 13.74 1.38 1.33
CA VAL A 16 12.54 1.84 2.04
C VAL A 16 12.14 0.82 3.10
N SER A 17 11.98 1.29 4.33
CA SER A 17 11.28 0.57 5.40
C SER A 17 9.88 1.18 5.59
N LEU A 18 8.88 0.32 5.74
CA LEU A 18 7.55 0.68 6.21
C LEU A 18 7.33 0.10 7.59
N TYR A 19 6.91 0.94 8.52
CA TYR A 19 6.74 0.59 9.92
C TYR A 19 5.30 0.87 10.35
N LEU A 20 4.65 -0.09 11.02
CA LEU A 20 3.32 0.15 11.59
C LEU A 20 3.49 0.56 13.06
N LEU A 21 3.00 1.76 13.38
CA LEU A 21 3.08 2.39 14.67
C LEU A 21 1.67 2.54 15.22
N ASP A 22 1.38 1.90 16.36
CA ASP A 22 0.27 2.31 17.21
C ASP A 22 0.72 3.53 18.03
N PRO A 23 0.21 4.75 17.75
CA PRO A 23 0.64 5.96 18.43
C PRO A 23 0.34 5.94 19.94
N THR A 24 -0.59 5.11 20.41
CA THR A 24 -0.90 4.99 21.85
C THR A 24 0.27 4.38 22.63
N ASN A 25 1.11 3.56 21.99
CA ASN A 25 2.33 3.00 22.59
C ASN A 25 3.39 4.07 22.91
N ILE A 26 3.27 5.27 22.35
CA ILE A 26 4.15 6.43 22.63
C ILE A 26 3.39 7.60 23.28
N GLY A 27 2.21 7.33 23.84
CA GLY A 27 1.40 8.33 24.53
C GLY A 27 0.74 9.36 23.61
N GLN A 28 0.63 9.06 22.31
CA GLN A 28 -0.09 9.88 21.35
C GLN A 28 -1.48 9.32 21.06
N GLU A 29 -2.37 10.19 20.57
CA GLU A 29 -3.71 9.81 20.13
C GLU A 29 -3.65 9.23 18.71
N PHE A 30 -4.42 8.17 18.44
CA PHE A 30 -4.63 7.70 17.07
C PHE A 30 -5.49 8.70 16.29
N ARG A 31 -4.96 9.19 15.15
CA ARG A 31 -5.66 10.12 14.27
C ARG A 31 -5.67 9.57 12.85
N GLY A 32 -6.74 8.86 12.53
CA GLY A 32 -6.96 8.27 11.22
C GLY A 32 -8.41 8.44 10.73
N PRO A 33 -8.72 7.88 9.55
CA PRO A 33 -7.79 7.17 8.67
C PRO A 33 -6.82 8.10 7.93
N HIS A 34 -5.65 7.59 7.55
CA HIS A 34 -4.77 8.27 6.61
C HIS A 34 -5.32 8.13 5.18
N THR A 35 -5.69 9.27 4.57
CA THR A 35 -6.32 9.30 3.23
C THR A 35 -5.35 9.60 2.08
N ALA A 36 -4.12 10.01 2.38
CA ALA A 36 -3.06 10.09 1.38
C ALA A 36 -2.43 8.70 1.22
N SER A 37 -2.61 8.09 0.04
CA SER A 37 -2.25 6.69 -0.15
C SER A 37 -0.74 6.46 -0.17
N ILE A 38 -0.31 5.35 0.44
CA ILE A 38 1.04 4.81 0.24
C ILE A 38 0.99 3.85 -0.95
N ALA A 39 1.73 4.18 -2.01
CA ALA A 39 1.85 3.38 -3.22
C ALA A 39 2.87 2.25 -3.05
N LEU A 40 2.39 1.02 -3.00
CA LEU A 40 3.21 -0.19 -2.94
C LEU A 40 3.50 -0.69 -4.36
N ARG A 41 4.78 -0.72 -4.72
CA ARG A 41 5.21 -1.24 -6.02
C ARG A 41 5.01 -2.76 -6.05
N VAL A 42 4.33 -3.23 -7.08
CA VAL A 42 4.22 -4.67 -7.41
C VAL A 42 4.79 -4.95 -8.79
N ALA A 43 5.01 -6.23 -9.13
CA ALA A 43 5.44 -6.63 -10.47
C ALA A 43 4.29 -6.51 -11.49
N ASP A 44 3.09 -6.94 -11.09
CA ASP A 44 1.84 -6.89 -11.83
C ASP A 44 0.70 -6.54 -10.86
N VAL A 45 -0.18 -5.61 -11.26
CA VAL A 45 -1.26 -5.12 -10.39
C VAL A 45 -2.43 -6.10 -10.34
N GLU A 46 -2.77 -6.75 -11.45
CA GLU A 46 -3.90 -7.69 -11.51
C GLU A 46 -3.58 -8.98 -10.75
N GLU A 47 -2.35 -9.50 -10.90
CA GLU A 47 -1.92 -10.68 -10.16
C GLU A 47 -1.93 -10.44 -8.65
N ALA A 48 -1.33 -9.33 -8.20
CA ALA A 48 -1.28 -8.98 -6.79
C ALA A 48 -2.67 -8.64 -6.23
N ARG A 49 -3.53 -7.99 -7.02
CA ARG A 49 -4.92 -7.73 -6.66
C ARG A 49 -5.68 -9.04 -6.43
N SER A 50 -5.63 -9.96 -7.40
CA SER A 50 -6.31 -11.25 -7.32
C SER A 50 -5.85 -12.07 -6.11
N GLU A 51 -4.55 -12.08 -5.83
CA GLU A 51 -4.00 -12.72 -4.63
C GLU A 51 -4.60 -12.12 -3.33
N LEU A 52 -4.64 -10.79 -3.23
CA LEU A 52 -5.17 -10.11 -2.04
C LEU A 52 -6.70 -10.26 -1.91
N GLU A 53 -7.44 -10.21 -3.00
CA GLU A 53 -8.89 -10.48 -3.03
C GLU A 53 -9.19 -11.92 -2.56
N SER A 54 -8.36 -12.91 -2.95
CA SER A 54 -8.49 -14.29 -2.46
C SER A 54 -8.30 -14.42 -0.94
N ARG A 55 -7.63 -13.43 -0.33
CA ARG A 55 -7.39 -13.33 1.12
C ARG A 55 -8.39 -12.40 1.82
N GLY A 56 -9.41 -11.94 1.11
CA GLY A 56 -10.50 -11.12 1.66
C GLY A 56 -10.24 -9.61 1.63
N VAL A 57 -9.19 -9.12 0.97
CA VAL A 57 -8.98 -7.68 0.77
C VAL A 57 -9.99 -7.16 -0.25
N VAL A 58 -10.65 -6.04 0.06
CA VAL A 58 -11.60 -5.39 -0.84
C VAL A 58 -10.94 -4.17 -1.48
N PHE A 59 -10.92 -4.13 -2.81
CA PHE A 59 -10.39 -3.01 -3.57
C PHE A 59 -11.49 -1.98 -3.87
N ALA A 60 -11.10 -0.71 -3.89
CA ALA A 60 -11.94 0.40 -4.29
C ALA A 60 -12.05 0.47 -5.81
N GLY A 61 -13.10 -0.16 -6.36
CA GLY A 61 -13.38 -0.15 -7.80
C GLY A 61 -12.44 -1.05 -8.61
N GLU A 62 -12.38 -0.80 -9.92
CA GLU A 62 -11.52 -1.52 -10.86
C GLU A 62 -10.09 -0.97 -10.83
N THR A 63 -9.14 -1.74 -11.38
CA THR A 63 -7.78 -1.25 -11.60
C THR A 63 -7.81 -0.10 -12.60
N PHE A 64 -7.20 1.02 -12.22
CA PHE A 64 -7.12 2.20 -13.05
C PHE A 64 -5.85 2.19 -13.89
N ASP A 65 -6.02 2.23 -15.21
CA ASP A 65 -4.93 2.42 -16.17
C ASP A 65 -4.83 3.89 -16.56
N THR A 66 -3.68 4.50 -16.32
CA THR A 66 -3.38 5.91 -16.67
C THR A 66 -2.78 6.08 -18.06
N GLY A 67 -2.49 4.97 -18.76
CA GLY A 67 -1.71 4.95 -20.00
C GLY A 67 -0.20 4.80 -19.78
N VAL A 68 0.29 4.97 -18.54
CA VAL A 68 1.71 4.74 -18.18
C VAL A 68 1.91 3.92 -16.90
N CYS A 69 0.87 3.81 -16.08
CA CYS A 69 0.85 2.97 -14.89
C CYS A 69 -0.54 2.40 -14.59
N HIS A 70 -0.54 1.23 -13.93
CA HIS A 70 -1.71 0.61 -13.30
C HIS A 70 -1.74 0.93 -11.81
N MET A 71 -2.94 1.18 -11.30
CA MET A 71 -3.20 1.53 -9.90
C MET A 71 -4.45 0.84 -9.37
N ALA A 72 -4.38 0.22 -8.20
CA ALA A 72 -5.54 -0.35 -7.52
C ALA A 72 -5.52 0.03 -6.04
N HIS A 73 -6.52 0.79 -5.59
CA HIS A 73 -6.62 1.29 -4.22
C HIS A 73 -7.38 0.30 -3.33
N PHE A 74 -7.00 0.20 -2.07
CA PHE A 74 -7.69 -0.59 -1.05
C PHE A 74 -7.43 0.02 0.34
N THR A 75 -8.13 -0.47 1.37
CA THR A 75 -7.92 -0.03 2.74
C THR A 75 -7.39 -1.15 3.61
N ASP A 76 -6.54 -0.80 4.58
CA ASP A 76 -6.20 -1.69 5.68
C ASP A 76 -7.35 -1.75 6.71
N PRO A 77 -7.24 -2.60 7.76
CA PRO A 77 -8.27 -2.71 8.80
C PRO A 77 -8.53 -1.42 9.60
N ASP A 78 -7.57 -0.48 9.66
CA ASP A 78 -7.71 0.81 10.33
C ASP A 78 -8.28 1.90 9.41
N GLY A 79 -8.60 1.53 8.16
CA GLY A 79 -9.17 2.41 7.14
C GLY A 79 -8.14 3.24 6.37
N ASN A 80 -6.84 3.03 6.61
CA ASN A 80 -5.80 3.75 5.88
C ASN A 80 -5.79 3.33 4.41
N ILE A 81 -5.62 4.30 3.51
CA ILE A 81 -5.62 4.03 2.07
C ILE A 81 -4.24 3.54 1.64
N LEU A 82 -4.21 2.38 0.98
CA LEU A 82 -3.04 1.82 0.30
C LEU A 82 -3.33 1.68 -1.19
N MET A 83 -2.27 1.60 -2.00
CA MET A 83 -2.41 1.45 -3.45
C MET A 83 -1.39 0.44 -3.99
N LEU A 84 -1.83 -0.57 -4.73
CA LEU A 84 -0.95 -1.32 -5.62
C LEU A 84 -0.61 -0.45 -6.82
N HIS A 85 0.66 -0.37 -7.19
CA HIS A 85 1.11 0.49 -8.29
C HIS A 85 2.19 -0.18 -9.14
N ARG A 86 2.03 -0.10 -10.47
CA ARG A 86 3.04 -0.50 -11.44
C ARG A 86 3.14 0.51 -12.58
N ARG A 87 4.27 1.23 -12.68
CA ARG A 87 4.61 2.01 -13.87
C ARG A 87 5.22 1.13 -14.95
N TYR A 88 4.53 0.91 -16.05
CA TYR A 88 4.99 0.07 -17.16
C TYR A 88 5.59 0.88 -18.32
N ALA A 89 5.32 2.18 -18.38
CA ALA A 89 5.90 3.09 -19.36
C ALA A 89 6.49 4.35 -18.69
N PRO A 90 7.50 5.01 -19.31
CA PRO A 90 7.91 6.34 -18.87
C PRO A 90 6.73 7.31 -18.98
N ALA A 91 6.68 8.32 -18.11
CA ALA A 91 5.88 9.50 -18.43
C ALA A 91 6.58 10.16 -19.63
N ASP A 92 5.83 10.58 -20.64
CA ASP A 92 6.39 11.44 -21.69
C ASP A 92 7.10 12.61 -21.00
N ALA A 93 8.35 12.86 -21.40
CA ALA A 93 9.13 13.94 -20.82
C ALA A 93 8.39 15.26 -21.07
N ALA A 94 7.85 15.84 -20.00
CA ALA A 94 7.31 17.20 -20.02
C ALA A 94 8.41 18.22 -20.38
#